data_AF-A0A380BKQ4-F1
#
_entry.id   AF-A0A380BKQ4-F1
#
_cell.length_a   1.000
_cell.length_b   1.000
_cell.length_c   1.000
_cell.angle_alpha   90.00
_cell.angle_beta   90.00
_cell.angle_gamma   90.00
#
_symmetry.space_group_name_H-M   'P 1'
#
loop_
_entity.id
_entity.type
_entity.pdbx_description
1 polymer ?
#
loop_
_entity_poly.entity_id
_entity_poly.type
_entity_poly.pdbx_seq_one_letter_code
_entity_poly.pdbx_strand_id
1 'polypeptide(L)'
;MVIGNLYIGGAPLSLHVRNVNEDKAAYSYRKITSDGNKTVTPDVRISDALVDEPWDYISFQQASPLSGKYETYKSDLPALFAYVKAHVRYPSTKYILHQTWAYQQDSKHDGFANYDRSQLKMYEAIAHTSQQAFKLIPFDLLVPAGTAVQNARTSFIADHYTRDGYHLNLDYGRFTAACTWFETLFQQDVTTNVYKPLKVTDIQAEIAKKAAHEAVLHPFTVTPLKAFQVMDISR
;
A
#
# COMPACT_ATOMS: atom_id res chain seq x y z
N MET A 1 15.81 -11.49 0.06
CA MET A 1 14.61 -10.91 -0.60
C MET A 1 15.07 -9.79 -1.50
N VAL A 2 14.57 -9.72 -2.72
CA VAL A 2 14.75 -8.59 -3.64
C VAL A 2 13.43 -7.83 -3.71
N ILE A 3 13.47 -6.50 -3.77
CA ILE A 3 12.26 -5.65 -3.85
C ILE A 3 12.40 -4.72 -5.04
N GLY A 4 11.47 -4.81 -5.99
CA GLY A 4 11.36 -3.88 -7.12
C GLY A 4 10.17 -2.93 -6.95
N ASN A 5 10.35 -1.65 -7.29
CA ASN A 5 9.29 -0.66 -7.32
C ASN A 5 9.37 0.19 -8.60
N LEU A 6 8.40 0.02 -9.49
CA LEU A 6 8.21 0.85 -10.67
C LEU A 6 7.48 2.14 -10.30
N TYR A 7 8.21 3.26 -10.31
CA TYR A 7 7.68 4.53 -9.83
C TYR A 7 7.38 5.51 -10.97
N ILE A 8 6.14 6.02 -10.98
CA ILE A 8 5.71 7.24 -11.66
C ILE A 8 4.84 8.02 -10.66
N GLY A 9 5.09 9.33 -10.51
CA GLY A 9 4.33 10.17 -9.58
C GLY A 9 2.84 10.24 -9.96
N GLY A 10 1.96 9.89 -9.02
CA GLY A 10 0.51 10.01 -9.19
C GLY A 10 -0.11 9.10 -10.25
N ALA A 11 0.59 8.03 -10.68
CA ALA A 11 0.15 7.19 -11.79
C ALA A 11 -1.15 6.42 -11.48
N PRO A 12 -2.24 6.66 -12.24
CA PRO A 12 -3.43 5.82 -12.16
C PRO A 12 -3.28 4.54 -12.97
N LEU A 13 -4.15 3.55 -12.72
CA LEU A 13 -4.19 2.30 -13.51
C LEU A 13 -4.29 2.55 -15.02
N SER A 14 -5.08 3.51 -15.47
CA SER A 14 -5.18 3.89 -16.89
C SER A 14 -3.85 4.32 -17.51
N LEU A 15 -2.97 4.98 -16.75
CA LEU A 15 -1.64 5.33 -17.21
C LEU A 15 -0.76 4.09 -17.33
N HIS A 16 -0.86 3.16 -16.38
CA HIS A 16 -0.16 1.88 -16.47
C HIS A 16 -0.62 1.08 -17.69
N VAL A 17 -1.93 1.01 -17.97
CA VAL A 17 -2.50 0.39 -19.18
C VAL A 17 -1.95 1.05 -20.45
N ARG A 18 -1.93 2.38 -20.52
CA ARG A 18 -1.34 3.09 -21.66
C ARG A 18 0.14 2.72 -21.85
N ASN A 19 0.90 2.74 -20.77
CA ASN A 19 2.34 2.47 -20.81
C ASN A 19 2.65 1.02 -21.23
N VAL A 20 1.82 0.03 -20.86
CA VAL A 20 2.02 -1.35 -21.34
C VAL A 20 1.64 -1.53 -22.81
N ASN A 21 0.61 -0.83 -23.29
CA ASN A 21 0.20 -0.88 -24.69
C ASN A 21 1.22 -0.21 -25.63
N GLU A 22 1.86 0.85 -25.16
CA GLU A 22 2.92 1.58 -25.90
C GLU A 22 4.33 1.03 -25.62
N ASP A 23 4.45 0.04 -24.73
CA ASP A 23 5.71 -0.46 -24.17
C ASP A 23 6.68 0.68 -23.77
N LYS A 24 6.15 1.65 -23.03
CA LYS A 24 6.80 2.93 -22.78
C LYS A 24 7.82 2.85 -21.65
N ALA A 25 9.04 3.28 -21.94
CA ALA A 25 10.12 3.51 -20.99
C ALA A 25 9.84 4.75 -20.13
N ALA A 26 8.97 4.61 -19.12
CA ALA A 26 8.44 5.73 -18.36
C ALA A 26 8.71 5.67 -16.85
N TYR A 27 9.28 4.56 -16.35
CA TYR A 27 9.35 4.32 -14.92
C TYR A 27 10.74 4.58 -14.36
N SER A 28 10.79 5.21 -13.18
CA SER A 28 11.96 5.16 -12.31
C SER A 28 11.91 3.85 -11.53
N TYR A 29 12.70 2.87 -11.95
CA TYR A 29 12.75 1.56 -11.31
C TYR A 29 13.70 1.60 -10.11
N ARG A 30 13.15 1.37 -8.92
CA ARG A 30 13.90 1.37 -7.66
C ARG A 30 14.02 -0.06 -7.18
N LYS A 31 15.23 -0.55 -6.97
CA LYS A 31 15.49 -1.94 -6.56
C LYS A 31 16.25 -1.98 -5.24
N ILE A 32 15.87 -2.91 -4.38
CA ILE A 32 16.60 -3.28 -3.17
C ILE A 32 17.06 -4.73 -3.37
N THR A 33 18.37 -4.95 -3.43
CA THR A 33 18.96 -6.28 -3.61
C THR A 33 19.01 -7.06 -2.29
N SER A 34 19.36 -8.35 -2.37
CA SER A 34 19.36 -9.26 -1.20
C SER A 34 20.32 -8.86 -0.09
N ASP A 35 21.37 -8.09 -0.41
CA ASP A 35 22.33 -7.47 0.51
C ASP A 35 21.87 -6.11 1.06
N GLY A 36 20.70 -5.63 0.65
CA GLY A 36 20.12 -4.35 1.07
C GLY A 36 20.57 -3.13 0.26
N ASN A 37 21.39 -3.31 -0.77
CA ASN A 37 21.81 -2.21 -1.64
C ASN A 37 20.62 -1.64 -2.43
N LYS A 38 20.57 -0.32 -2.55
CA LYS A 38 19.48 0.41 -3.21
C LYS A 38 19.96 1.03 -4.51
N THR A 39 19.28 0.73 -5.60
CA THR A 39 19.56 1.32 -6.92
C THR A 39 18.33 2.01 -7.49
N VAL A 40 18.58 2.95 -8.41
CA VAL A 40 17.54 3.66 -9.17
C VAL A 40 17.97 3.65 -10.63
N THR A 41 17.12 3.09 -11.49
CA THR A 41 17.31 3.04 -12.95
C THR A 41 16.19 3.85 -13.61
N PRO A 42 16.50 4.93 -14.36
CA PRO A 42 15.49 5.69 -15.09
C PRO A 42 15.03 4.93 -16.35
N ASP A 43 13.94 5.42 -16.96
CA ASP A 43 13.48 5.02 -18.29
C ASP A 43 13.29 3.50 -18.47
N VAL A 44 12.78 2.84 -17.43
CA VAL A 44 12.48 1.39 -17.46
C VAL A 44 11.05 1.17 -17.96
N ARG A 45 10.84 0.12 -18.77
CA ARG A 45 9.52 -0.35 -19.20
C ARG A 45 8.95 -1.33 -18.19
N ILE A 46 7.62 -1.51 -18.17
CA ILE A 46 7.03 -2.60 -17.36
C ILE A 46 7.54 -3.96 -17.87
N SER A 47 7.62 -4.16 -19.18
CA SER A 47 8.12 -5.40 -19.80
C SER A 47 9.53 -5.78 -19.30
N ASP A 48 10.46 -4.82 -19.25
CA ASP A 48 11.82 -5.02 -18.73
C ASP A 48 11.80 -5.48 -17.26
N ALA A 49 11.03 -4.79 -16.42
CA ALA A 49 10.98 -5.10 -15.00
C ALA A 49 10.29 -6.43 -14.69
N LEU A 50 9.33 -6.88 -15.51
CA LEU A 50 8.66 -8.17 -15.32
C LEU A 50 9.58 -9.38 -15.54
N VAL A 51 10.68 -9.20 -16.29
CA VAL A 51 11.67 -10.25 -16.57
C VAL A 51 13.00 -10.06 -15.84
N ASP A 52 13.13 -8.99 -15.04
CA ASP A 52 14.34 -8.63 -14.29
C ASP A 52 14.65 -9.63 -13.16
N GLU A 53 13.63 -10.23 -12.53
CA GLU A 53 13.78 -11.23 -11.47
C GLU A 53 12.71 -12.33 -11.59
N PRO A 54 12.96 -13.52 -11.02
CA PRO A 54 11.92 -14.52 -10.75
C PRO A 54 10.98 -14.04 -9.64
N TRP A 55 10.14 -13.04 -9.93
CA TRP A 55 9.26 -12.43 -8.95
C TRP A 55 8.31 -13.46 -8.32
N ASP A 56 8.44 -13.68 -7.01
CA ASP A 56 7.46 -14.45 -6.25
C ASP A 56 6.10 -13.74 -6.20
N TYR A 57 6.13 -12.41 -6.16
CA TYR A 57 4.95 -11.57 -5.99
C TYR A 57 5.01 -10.32 -6.88
N ILE A 58 3.89 -9.96 -7.50
CA ILE A 58 3.67 -8.69 -8.21
C ILE A 58 2.42 -8.02 -7.66
N SER A 59 2.52 -6.74 -7.32
CA SER A 59 1.41 -5.98 -6.76
C SER A 59 0.84 -4.92 -7.69
N PHE A 60 -0.45 -4.62 -7.49
CA PHE A 60 -1.19 -3.59 -8.20
C PHE A 60 -1.84 -2.63 -7.19
N GLN A 61 -1.91 -1.35 -7.56
CA GLN A 61 -2.61 -0.32 -6.79
C GLN A 61 -3.14 0.76 -7.72
N GLN A 62 -4.13 1.52 -7.24
CA GLN A 62 -4.63 2.72 -7.91
C GLN A 62 -3.98 3.97 -7.30
N ALA A 63 -3.96 5.07 -8.07
CA ALA A 63 -3.62 6.39 -7.57
C ALA A 63 -4.59 6.82 -6.45
N SER A 64 -4.08 7.48 -5.41
CA SER A 64 -4.87 7.78 -4.21
C SER A 64 -6.12 8.65 -4.42
N PRO A 65 -6.20 9.58 -5.40
CA PRO A 65 -7.47 10.27 -5.69
C PRO A 65 -8.58 9.33 -6.15
N LEU A 66 -8.23 8.18 -6.73
CA LEU A 66 -9.14 7.21 -7.36
C LEU A 66 -9.24 5.88 -6.58
N SER A 67 -8.51 5.71 -5.48
CA SER A 67 -8.41 4.44 -4.76
C SER A 67 -9.71 3.96 -4.12
N GLY A 68 -10.66 4.86 -3.87
CA GLY A 68 -12.03 4.54 -3.46
C GLY A 68 -13.06 4.61 -4.60
N LYS A 69 -12.64 4.54 -5.87
CA LYS A 69 -13.51 4.60 -7.05
C LYS A 69 -13.46 3.30 -7.84
N TYR A 70 -14.31 2.34 -7.48
CA TYR A 70 -14.36 0.99 -8.05
C TYR A 70 -14.39 0.94 -9.59
N GLU A 71 -15.15 1.81 -10.24
CA GLU A 71 -15.24 1.81 -11.71
C GLU A 71 -13.88 2.02 -12.41
N THR A 72 -12.94 2.74 -11.77
CA THR A 72 -11.58 2.93 -12.31
C THR A 72 -10.71 1.67 -12.19
N TYR A 73 -11.00 0.80 -11.23
CA TYR A 73 -10.38 -0.52 -11.18
C TYR A 73 -11.00 -1.43 -12.23
N LYS A 74 -12.33 -1.43 -12.31
CA LYS A 74 -13.09 -2.26 -13.26
C LYS A 74 -12.70 -1.97 -14.72
N SER A 75 -12.42 -0.72 -15.08
CA SER A 75 -12.01 -0.34 -16.43
C SER A 75 -10.60 -0.81 -16.79
N ASP A 76 -9.63 -0.65 -15.88
CA ASP A 76 -8.21 -0.70 -16.23
C ASP A 76 -7.49 -1.94 -15.71
N LEU A 77 -7.88 -2.43 -14.52
CA LEU A 77 -7.16 -3.51 -13.83
C LEU A 77 -7.15 -4.84 -14.61
N PRO A 78 -8.26 -5.31 -15.23
CA PRO A 78 -8.23 -6.57 -15.98
C PRO A 78 -7.27 -6.54 -17.18
N ALA A 79 -7.21 -5.43 -17.91
CA ALA A 79 -6.32 -5.26 -19.06
C ALA A 79 -4.85 -5.23 -18.62
N LEU A 80 -4.53 -4.47 -17.57
CA LEU A 80 -3.18 -4.42 -17.00
C LEU A 80 -2.73 -5.80 -16.48
N PHE A 81 -3.61 -6.51 -15.79
CA PHE A 81 -3.34 -7.85 -15.31
C PHE A 81 -3.08 -8.85 -16.44
N ALA A 82 -3.92 -8.83 -17.49
CA ALA A 82 -3.75 -9.71 -18.64
C ALA A 82 -2.38 -9.49 -19.31
N TYR A 83 -1.96 -8.23 -19.44
CA TYR A 83 -0.62 -7.90 -19.93
C TYR A 83 0.47 -8.46 -19.02
N VAL A 84 0.41 -8.19 -17.71
CA VAL A 84 1.42 -8.66 -16.74
C VAL A 84 1.53 -10.18 -16.79
N LYS A 85 0.40 -10.88 -16.72
CA LYS A 85 0.36 -12.35 -16.75
C LYS A 85 0.97 -12.94 -18.02
N ALA A 86 0.80 -12.28 -19.16
CA ALA A 86 1.37 -12.73 -20.43
C ALA A 86 2.90 -12.53 -20.52
N HIS A 87 3.47 -11.61 -19.74
CA HIS A 87 4.90 -11.25 -19.81
C HIS A 87 5.74 -11.83 -18.65
N VAL A 88 5.09 -12.26 -17.56
CA VAL A 88 5.77 -12.96 -16.46
C VAL A 88 6.19 -14.36 -16.91
N ARG A 89 7.48 -14.65 -16.78
CA ARG A 89 8.08 -15.94 -17.19
C ARG A 89 7.95 -17.05 -16.14
N TYR A 90 7.45 -16.73 -14.96
CA TYR A 90 7.48 -17.59 -13.77
C TYR A 90 6.05 -17.97 -13.38
N PRO A 91 5.57 -19.18 -13.71
CA PRO A 91 4.17 -19.56 -13.50
C PRO A 91 3.71 -19.55 -12.03
N SER A 92 4.64 -19.59 -11.08
CA SER A 92 4.38 -19.54 -9.64
C SER A 92 4.21 -18.12 -9.09
N THR A 93 4.41 -17.08 -9.89
CA THR A 93 4.23 -15.69 -9.46
C THR A 93 2.80 -15.45 -8.99
N LYS A 94 2.69 -14.92 -7.78
CA LYS A 94 1.43 -14.54 -7.14
C LYS A 94 1.14 -13.06 -7.31
N TYR A 95 -0.14 -12.69 -7.27
CA TYR A 95 -0.59 -11.34 -7.50
C TYR A 95 -1.19 -10.72 -6.25
N ILE A 96 -0.85 -9.46 -5.99
CA ILE A 96 -1.23 -8.75 -4.77
C ILE A 96 -2.04 -7.49 -5.10
N LEU A 97 -3.16 -7.30 -4.42
CA LEU A 97 -3.79 -5.98 -4.34
C LEU A 97 -3.19 -5.21 -3.16
N HIS A 98 -2.60 -4.05 -3.41
CA HIS A 98 -2.13 -3.15 -2.35
C HIS A 98 -3.22 -2.12 -2.04
N GLN A 99 -3.95 -2.31 -0.94
CA GLN A 99 -4.93 -1.37 -0.43
C GLN A 99 -4.20 -0.20 0.23
N THR A 100 -4.31 0.99 -0.36
CA THR A 100 -3.67 2.22 0.12
C THR A 100 -4.51 2.93 1.19
N TRP A 101 -4.01 4.02 1.75
CA TRP A 101 -4.59 4.72 2.89
C TRP A 101 -5.37 5.98 2.50
N ALA A 102 -6.29 6.38 3.38
CA ALA A 102 -6.96 7.67 3.32
C ALA A 102 -6.02 8.82 3.69
N TYR A 103 -6.28 9.99 3.12
CA TYR A 103 -5.56 11.22 3.44
C TYR A 103 -5.79 11.68 4.88
N GLN A 104 -4.93 12.58 5.34
CA GLN A 104 -5.09 13.29 6.62
C GLN A 104 -6.35 14.16 6.60
N GLN A 105 -7.01 14.36 7.74
CA GLN A 105 -8.27 15.10 7.87
C GLN A 105 -8.17 16.54 7.35
N ASP A 106 -7.03 17.19 7.55
CA ASP A 106 -6.78 18.56 7.12
C ASP A 106 -6.11 18.67 5.73
N SER A 107 -5.95 17.54 5.03
CA SER A 107 -5.30 17.49 3.71
C SER A 107 -5.91 18.47 2.72
N LYS A 108 -5.03 19.19 2.01
CA LYS A 108 -5.42 20.15 0.97
C LYS A 108 -5.36 19.57 -0.44
N HIS A 109 -5.03 18.28 -0.57
CA HIS A 109 -4.93 17.63 -1.87
C HIS A 109 -6.29 17.64 -2.60
N ASP A 110 -6.34 18.10 -3.85
CA ASP A 110 -7.61 18.29 -4.57
C ASP A 110 -8.38 16.99 -4.76
N GLY A 111 -7.67 15.88 -4.97
CA GLY A 111 -8.26 14.54 -5.01
C GLY A 111 -9.07 14.15 -3.76
N PHE A 112 -8.91 14.84 -2.63
CA PHE A 112 -9.70 14.61 -1.42
C PHE A 112 -11.16 15.05 -1.57
N ALA A 113 -11.44 15.99 -2.49
CA ALA A 113 -12.79 16.43 -2.82
C ALA A 113 -13.67 15.28 -3.33
N ASN A 114 -13.07 14.23 -3.91
CA ASN A 114 -13.78 13.00 -4.32
C ASN A 114 -14.46 12.25 -3.14
N TYR A 115 -14.10 12.61 -1.90
CA TYR A 115 -14.53 11.99 -0.65
C TYR A 115 -15.03 13.04 0.35
N ASP A 116 -15.54 14.18 -0.14
CA ASP A 116 -16.03 15.31 0.66
C ASP A 116 -15.01 15.86 1.66
N ARG A 117 -13.71 15.70 1.37
CA ARG A 117 -12.61 16.03 2.30
C ARG A 117 -12.77 15.38 3.68
N SER A 118 -13.35 14.19 3.73
CA SER A 118 -13.50 13.39 4.94
C SER A 118 -12.60 12.16 4.90
N GLN A 119 -11.71 12.07 5.88
CA GLN A 119 -10.80 10.92 6.00
C GLN A 119 -11.57 9.62 6.13
N LEU A 120 -12.59 9.60 6.98
CA LEU A 120 -13.37 8.38 7.23
C LEU A 120 -14.10 7.94 5.96
N LYS A 121 -14.75 8.86 5.24
CA LYS A 121 -15.40 8.56 3.96
C LYS A 121 -14.40 8.02 2.93
N MET A 122 -13.20 8.60 2.86
CA MET A 122 -12.15 8.12 1.96
C MET A 122 -11.68 6.72 2.34
N TYR A 123 -11.47 6.45 3.64
CA TYR A 123 -11.08 5.12 4.12
C TYR A 123 -12.15 4.06 3.79
N GLU A 124 -13.41 4.33 4.13
CA GLU A 124 -14.54 3.43 3.86
C GLU A 124 -14.68 3.14 2.38
N ALA A 125 -14.56 4.18 1.53
CA ALA A 125 -14.59 4.02 0.08
C ALA A 125 -13.43 3.15 -0.44
N ILE A 126 -12.22 3.32 0.09
CA ILE A 126 -11.05 2.51 -0.27
C ILE A 126 -11.23 1.07 0.20
N ALA A 127 -11.68 0.84 1.44
CA ALA A 127 -11.87 -0.50 2.00
C ALA A 127 -12.93 -1.27 1.19
N HIS A 128 -14.08 -0.64 0.92
CA HIS A 128 -15.14 -1.21 0.09
C HIS A 128 -14.68 -1.49 -1.34
N THR A 129 -14.05 -0.50 -1.99
CA THR A 129 -13.52 -0.64 -3.35
C THR A 129 -12.49 -1.77 -3.42
N SER A 130 -11.61 -1.89 -2.44
CA SER A 130 -10.60 -2.95 -2.40
C SER A 130 -11.24 -4.33 -2.26
N GLN A 131 -12.29 -4.47 -1.44
CA GLN A 131 -13.03 -5.73 -1.31
C GLN A 131 -13.69 -6.16 -2.64
N GLN A 132 -14.20 -5.21 -3.42
CA GLN A 132 -14.78 -5.49 -4.74
C GLN A 132 -13.68 -5.73 -5.80
N ALA A 133 -12.64 -4.91 -5.84
CA ALA A 133 -11.54 -5.00 -6.78
C ALA A 133 -10.74 -6.31 -6.63
N PHE A 134 -10.64 -6.83 -5.40
CA PHE A 134 -9.99 -8.11 -5.11
C PHE A 134 -10.63 -9.29 -5.86
N LYS A 135 -11.88 -9.15 -6.33
CA LYS A 135 -12.62 -10.17 -7.06
C LYS A 135 -12.55 -9.99 -8.60
N LEU A 136 -11.95 -8.91 -9.09
CA LEU A 136 -11.92 -8.59 -10.53
C LEU A 136 -10.92 -9.45 -11.31
N ILE A 137 -9.85 -9.87 -10.66
CA ILE A 137 -8.78 -10.70 -11.20
C ILE A 137 -8.37 -11.73 -10.13
N PRO A 138 -7.65 -12.81 -10.47
CA PRO A 138 -7.22 -13.82 -9.50
C PRO A 138 -6.05 -13.30 -8.66
N PHE A 139 -6.33 -12.42 -7.69
CA PHE A 139 -5.36 -12.04 -6.67
C PHE A 139 -5.18 -13.18 -5.66
N ASP A 140 -3.94 -13.36 -5.20
CA ASP A 140 -3.58 -14.32 -4.15
C ASP A 140 -3.62 -13.67 -2.77
N LEU A 141 -3.19 -12.40 -2.66
CA LEU A 141 -3.06 -11.69 -1.39
C LEU A 141 -3.56 -10.25 -1.49
N LEU A 142 -4.08 -9.75 -0.38
CA LEU A 142 -4.37 -8.33 -0.16
C LEU A 142 -3.38 -7.82 0.89
N VAL A 143 -2.69 -6.72 0.62
CA VAL A 143 -1.92 -5.99 1.64
C VAL A 143 -2.76 -4.81 2.12
N PRO A 144 -3.33 -4.86 3.35
CA PRO A 144 -4.26 -3.86 3.87
C PRO A 144 -3.56 -2.66 4.53
N ALA A 145 -2.60 -2.05 3.83
CA ALA A 145 -1.83 -0.92 4.37
C ALA A 145 -2.73 0.28 4.73
N GLY A 146 -3.84 0.46 4.02
CA GLY A 146 -4.87 1.44 4.33
C GLY A 146 -5.49 1.26 5.70
N THR A 147 -5.96 0.05 5.98
CA THR A 147 -6.51 -0.30 7.28
C THR A 147 -5.46 -0.25 8.38
N ALA A 148 -4.21 -0.66 8.10
CA ALA A 148 -3.13 -0.53 9.09
C ALA A 148 -2.89 0.93 9.51
N VAL A 149 -2.85 1.86 8.56
CA VAL A 149 -2.74 3.30 8.87
C VAL A 149 -3.97 3.78 9.64
N GLN A 150 -5.17 3.33 9.28
CA GLN A 150 -6.40 3.75 9.96
C GLN A 150 -6.50 3.20 11.40
N ASN A 151 -6.04 1.96 11.65
CA ASN A 151 -5.88 1.38 12.99
C ASN A 151 -4.88 2.21 13.80
N ALA A 152 -3.74 2.53 13.21
CA ALA A 152 -2.68 3.27 13.89
C ALA A 152 -3.12 4.68 14.30
N ARG A 153 -3.97 5.33 13.48
CA ARG A 153 -4.62 6.63 13.78
C ARG A 153 -5.55 6.59 15.00
N THR A 154 -6.00 5.41 15.45
CA THR A 154 -6.81 5.33 16.69
C THR A 154 -5.98 5.40 17.96
N SER A 155 -4.64 5.38 17.85
CA SER A 155 -3.72 5.56 18.98
C SER A 155 -3.56 7.03 19.34
N PHE A 156 -2.77 7.33 20.37
CA PHE A 156 -2.40 8.69 20.77
C PHE A 156 -1.58 9.43 19.70
N ILE A 157 -1.02 8.74 18.70
CA ILE A 157 -0.37 9.40 17.54
C ILE A 157 -1.42 10.14 16.69
N ALA A 158 -2.69 9.71 16.76
CA ALA A 158 -3.81 10.31 16.07
C ALA A 158 -3.52 10.47 14.56
N ASP A 159 -3.97 11.57 13.97
CA ASP A 159 -3.92 11.78 12.53
C ASP A 159 -2.59 12.38 12.02
N HIS A 160 -1.45 11.95 12.57
CA HIS A 160 -0.11 12.43 12.18
C HIS A 160 0.69 11.42 11.34
N TYR A 161 0.00 10.50 10.66
CA TYR A 161 0.64 9.44 9.85
C TYR A 161 1.13 9.87 8.47
N THR A 162 0.91 11.14 8.09
CA THR A 162 1.36 11.67 6.80
C THR A 162 2.36 12.81 6.99
N ARG A 163 3.24 13.03 6.01
CA ARG A 163 4.20 14.15 6.03
C ARG A 163 3.70 15.40 5.31
N ASP A 164 2.70 15.25 4.44
CA ASP A 164 2.21 16.28 3.52
C ASP A 164 0.69 16.18 3.30
N GLY A 165 -0.03 15.52 4.21
CA GLY A 165 -1.47 15.31 4.14
C GLY A 165 -1.90 14.05 3.40
N TYR A 166 -0.98 13.34 2.69
CA TYR A 166 -1.36 12.15 1.92
C TYR A 166 -0.27 11.10 1.77
N HIS A 167 1.01 11.46 1.71
CA HIS A 167 2.08 10.48 1.76
C HIS A 167 2.51 10.21 3.19
N LEU A 168 2.83 8.96 3.48
CA LEU A 168 3.21 8.53 4.82
C LEU A 168 4.41 9.31 5.39
N ASN A 169 4.33 9.56 6.69
CA ASN A 169 5.43 9.94 7.56
C ASN A 169 6.65 9.04 7.27
N LEU A 170 7.84 9.65 7.20
CA LEU A 170 9.06 8.97 6.71
C LEU A 170 9.54 7.85 7.62
N ASP A 171 9.16 7.86 8.89
CA ASP A 171 9.59 6.92 9.91
C ASP A 171 8.46 5.92 10.22
N TYR A 172 7.64 6.17 11.24
CA TYR A 172 6.63 5.22 11.72
C TYR A 172 5.47 5.01 10.74
N GLY A 173 5.15 6.01 9.90
CA GLY A 173 4.11 5.86 8.87
C GLY A 173 4.51 4.81 7.84
N ARG A 174 5.68 4.97 7.22
CA ARG A 174 6.26 3.97 6.29
C ARG A 174 6.53 2.64 6.97
N PHE A 175 6.97 2.64 8.23
CA PHE A 175 7.20 1.41 8.97
C PHE A 175 5.89 0.62 9.20
N THR A 176 4.77 1.28 9.48
CA THR A 176 3.45 0.64 9.60
C THR A 176 3.05 -0.09 8.31
N ALA A 177 3.21 0.58 7.15
CA ALA A 177 2.98 -0.06 5.86
C ALA A 177 3.94 -1.24 5.62
N ALA A 178 5.24 -1.09 5.94
CA ALA A 178 6.23 -2.15 5.80
C ALA A 178 5.94 -3.38 6.68
N CYS A 179 5.48 -3.17 7.92
CA CYS A 179 5.03 -4.25 8.80
C CYS A 179 3.83 -5.01 8.21
N THR A 180 2.90 -4.28 7.58
CA THR A 180 1.73 -4.88 6.93
C THR A 180 2.15 -5.75 5.74
N TRP A 181 3.05 -5.23 4.90
CA TRP A 181 3.66 -6.00 3.81
C TRP A 181 4.39 -7.24 4.31
N PHE A 182 5.20 -7.11 5.36
CA PHE A 182 5.94 -8.23 5.96
C PHE A 182 4.99 -9.35 6.39
N GLU A 183 3.98 -9.03 7.21
CA GLU A 183 3.08 -10.04 7.75
C GLU A 183 2.27 -10.73 6.64
N THR A 184 1.79 -9.98 5.66
CA THR A 184 1.07 -10.56 4.51
C THR A 184 1.95 -11.49 3.67
N LEU A 185 3.20 -11.11 3.39
CA LEU A 185 4.09 -11.90 2.53
C LEU A 185 4.63 -13.16 3.22
N PHE A 186 4.99 -13.03 4.50
CA PHE A 186 5.66 -14.09 5.25
C PHE A 186 4.71 -14.92 6.11
N GLN A 187 3.46 -14.47 6.30
CA GLN A 187 2.49 -15.10 7.19
C GLN A 187 3.03 -15.29 8.61
N GLN A 188 3.80 -14.30 9.06
CA GLN A 188 4.42 -14.26 10.38
C GLN A 188 3.89 -13.05 11.14
N ASP A 189 3.47 -13.29 12.38
CA ASP A 189 3.02 -12.23 13.30
C ASP A 189 4.14 -11.19 13.47
N VAL A 190 3.92 -9.99 12.92
CA VAL A 190 4.92 -8.92 12.91
C VAL A 190 5.16 -8.34 14.30
N THR A 191 4.25 -8.56 15.26
CA THR A 191 4.43 -8.12 16.65
C THR A 191 5.56 -8.87 17.34
N THR A 192 5.89 -10.09 16.88
CA THR A 192 7.01 -10.89 17.39
C THR A 192 8.36 -10.51 16.75
N ASN A 193 8.34 -9.76 15.65
CA ASN A 193 9.56 -9.34 14.97
C ASN A 193 10.31 -8.30 15.82
N VAL A 194 11.56 -8.57 16.19
CA VAL A 194 12.34 -7.66 17.06
C VAL A 194 12.90 -6.43 16.35
N TYR A 195 12.88 -6.41 15.01
CA TYR A 195 13.40 -5.28 14.24
C TYR A 195 12.54 -4.03 14.42
N LYS A 196 13.21 -2.88 14.49
CA LYS A 196 12.63 -1.56 14.25
C LYS A 196 13.66 -0.65 13.57
N PRO A 197 13.25 0.32 12.75
CA PRO A 197 14.16 1.32 12.22
C PRO A 197 14.71 2.22 13.34
N LEU A 198 15.96 2.68 13.18
CA LEU A 198 16.66 3.50 14.18
C LEU A 198 15.88 4.75 14.62
N LYS A 199 15.15 5.39 13.70
CA LYS A 199 14.38 6.62 13.95
C LYS A 199 12.98 6.38 14.53
N VAL A 200 12.56 5.13 14.66
CA VAL A 200 11.25 4.77 15.20
C VAL A 200 11.42 4.44 16.69
N THR A 201 10.66 5.12 17.54
CA THR A 201 10.66 4.85 18.99
C THR A 201 10.04 3.48 19.28
N ASP A 202 10.28 2.93 20.48
CA ASP A 202 9.74 1.61 20.84
C ASP A 202 8.21 1.60 20.80
N ILE A 203 7.59 2.64 21.36
CA ILE A 203 6.13 2.76 21.37
C ILE A 203 5.55 2.97 19.96
N GLN A 204 6.24 3.72 19.09
CA GLN A 204 5.82 3.85 17.68
C GLN A 204 5.95 2.52 16.93
N ALA A 205 6.99 1.74 17.22
CA ALA A 205 7.17 0.43 16.61
C ALA A 205 6.09 -0.55 17.08
N GLU A 206 5.74 -0.52 18.37
CA GLU A 206 4.66 -1.34 18.94
C GLU A 206 3.30 -1.00 18.31
N ILE A 207 2.96 0.29 18.22
CA ILE A 207 1.75 0.75 17.53
C ILE A 207 1.75 0.31 16.07
N ALA A 208 2.84 0.54 15.33
CA ALA A 208 2.96 0.18 13.92
C ALA A 208 2.75 -1.32 13.68
N LYS A 209 3.37 -2.17 14.51
CA LYS A 209 3.26 -3.63 14.41
C LYS A 209 1.87 -4.11 14.78
N LYS A 210 1.30 -3.62 15.89
CA LYS A 210 -0.06 -4.00 16.31
C LYS A 210 -1.09 -3.54 15.28
N ALA A 211 -0.96 -2.33 14.76
CA ALA A 211 -1.85 -1.80 13.73
C ALA A 211 -1.82 -2.64 12.44
N ALA A 212 -0.62 -3.04 12.00
CA ALA A 212 -0.41 -3.92 10.86
C ALA A 212 -1.00 -5.30 11.08
N HIS A 213 -0.73 -5.93 12.23
CA HIS A 213 -1.26 -7.25 12.58
C HIS A 213 -2.80 -7.26 12.58
N GLU A 214 -3.42 -6.29 13.27
CA GLU A 214 -4.88 -6.17 13.30
C GLU A 214 -5.47 -5.92 11.90
N ALA A 215 -4.75 -5.19 11.03
CA ALA A 215 -5.18 -4.98 9.66
C ALA A 215 -5.09 -6.25 8.81
N VAL A 216 -4.09 -7.12 9.01
CA VAL A 216 -4.02 -8.41 8.32
C VAL A 216 -5.18 -9.32 8.74
N LEU A 217 -5.54 -9.32 10.02
CA LEU A 217 -6.69 -10.09 10.52
C LEU A 217 -8.04 -9.50 10.07
N HIS A 218 -8.15 -8.17 10.02
CA HIS A 218 -9.38 -7.43 9.75
C HIS A 218 -9.20 -6.38 8.64
N PRO A 219 -8.94 -6.80 7.38
CA PRO A 219 -8.43 -5.92 6.31
C PRO A 219 -9.35 -4.80 5.83
N PHE A 220 -10.63 -4.83 6.20
CA PHE A 220 -11.64 -3.89 5.70
C PHE A 220 -12.33 -3.10 6.83
N THR A 221 -11.90 -3.27 8.07
CA THR A 221 -12.53 -2.66 9.24
C THR A 221 -11.47 -2.09 10.16
N VAL A 222 -11.72 -0.91 10.73
CA VAL A 222 -10.83 -0.33 11.73
C VAL A 222 -10.91 -1.14 13.03
N THR A 223 -9.77 -1.58 13.53
CA THR A 223 -9.62 -2.14 14.87
C THR A 223 -9.01 -1.08 15.79
N PRO A 224 -9.78 -0.54 16.77
CA PRO A 224 -9.25 0.44 17.71
C PRO A 224 -8.15 -0.15 18.60
N LEU A 225 -6.98 0.48 18.61
CA LEU A 225 -5.85 0.10 19.44
C LEU A 225 -5.97 0.68 20.86
N LYS A 226 -6.94 0.16 21.63
CA LYS A 226 -7.34 0.71 22.94
C LYS A 226 -6.18 0.89 23.93
N ALA A 227 -5.19 -0.01 23.91
CA ALA A 227 -4.01 0.07 24.79
C ALA A 227 -3.15 1.31 24.55
N PHE A 228 -3.28 1.96 23.38
CA PHE A 228 -2.52 3.14 22.99
C PHE A 228 -3.41 4.38 22.88
N GLN A 229 -4.60 4.37 23.48
CA GLN A 229 -5.46 5.55 23.56
C GLN A 229 -5.11 6.37 24.80
N VAL A 230 -5.21 7.70 24.69
CA VAL A 230 -5.14 8.55 25.89
C VAL A 230 -6.37 8.25 26.73
N MET A 231 -6.18 7.86 28.00
CA MET A 231 -7.30 7.71 28.92
C MET A 231 -7.91 9.08 29.17
N ASP A 232 -9.19 9.23 28.87
CA ASP A 232 -9.94 10.40 29.29
C ASP A 232 -10.20 10.28 30.79
N ILE A 233 -9.40 11.01 31.58
CA ILE A 233 -9.48 11.03 33.04
C ILE A 233 -10.52 12.05 33.53
N SER A 234 -11.29 12.67 32.63
CA SER A 234 -12.38 13.57 33.00
C SER A 234 -13.69 12.80 33.24
N ARG A 235 -13.87 12.33 34.48
CA ARG A 235 -15.17 11.99 35.06
C ARG A 235 -15.35 12.74 36.37
#